data_AF-A0A496DXT8-F1
#
_entry.id   AF-A0A496DXT8-F1
#
_cell.length_a   1.000
_cell.length_b   1.000
_cell.length_c   1.000
_cell.angle_alpha   90.00
_cell.angle_beta   90.00
_cell.angle_gamma   90.00
#
_symmetry.space_group_name_H-M   'P 1'
#
loop_
_entity.id
_entity.type
_entity.pdbx_description
1 polymer ?
#
loop_
_entity_poly.entity_id
_entity_poly.type
_entity_poly.pdbx_seq_one_letter_code
_entity_poly.pdbx_strand_id
1 'polypeptide(L)'
;MARKKEGKPPLSFAEVMRKLVHAGISGSSVPNRQPNELEEISTLDERIAMVLGIVNRADRPSSNMLFFVMYDIESNKVRYQVAKYLLRKSCIRIQRSIFLADLGVEEYDHIRSDLAEVQAAYENKDSILIVPISPDYLRSMKIIGQKIALDIIMRNKNTLFF
;
A
#
# COMPACT_ATOMS: atom_id res chain seq x y z
N MET A 1 52.45 50.27 -11.25
CA MET A 1 51.87 50.64 -12.55
C MET A 1 50.82 49.59 -12.92
N ALA A 2 49.53 49.94 -12.89
CA ALA A 2 48.43 49.00 -13.09
C ALA A 2 48.00 48.98 -14.57
N ARG A 3 48.02 47.80 -15.18
CA ARG A 3 47.64 47.58 -16.59
C ARG A 3 46.11 47.66 -16.71
N LYS A 4 45.62 48.70 -17.36
CA LYS A 4 44.19 48.92 -17.65
C LYS A 4 43.68 47.75 -18.50
N LYS A 5 42.78 46.91 -17.97
CA LYS A 5 42.11 45.86 -18.76
C LYS A 5 41.18 46.54 -19.76
N GLU A 6 41.56 46.54 -21.04
CA GLU A 6 40.67 46.95 -22.12
C GLU A 6 39.46 46.00 -22.15
N GLY A 7 38.25 46.57 -22.06
CA GLY A 7 37.01 45.83 -22.19
C GLY A 7 36.93 45.21 -23.59
N LYS A 8 36.44 43.97 -23.69
CA LYS A 8 36.31 43.28 -24.97
C LYS A 8 35.47 44.15 -25.93
N PRO A 9 35.86 44.29 -27.21
CA PRO A 9 35.09 45.07 -28.17
C PRO A 9 33.68 44.50 -28.32
N PRO A 10 32.68 45.33 -28.63
CA PRO A 10 31.31 44.88 -28.85
C PRO A 10 31.29 43.84 -29.97
N LEU A 11 30.59 42.73 -29.72
CA LEU A 11 30.50 41.63 -30.67
C LEU A 11 29.79 42.09 -31.94
N SER A 12 30.28 41.63 -33.09
CA SER A 12 29.60 41.87 -34.36
C SER A 12 28.27 41.11 -34.40
N PHE A 13 27.30 41.63 -35.17
CA PHE A 13 25.99 40.97 -35.33
C PHE A 13 26.13 39.49 -35.74
N ALA A 14 27.06 39.17 -36.63
CA ALA A 14 27.31 37.79 -37.06
C ALA A 14 27.87 36.91 -35.92
N GLU A 15 28.69 37.47 -35.03
CA GLU A 15 29.23 36.74 -33.87
C GLU A 15 28.16 36.49 -32.81
N VAL A 16 27.24 37.45 -32.63
CA VAL A 16 26.06 37.30 -31.76
C VAL A 16 25.18 36.17 -32.29
N MET A 17 24.88 36.14 -33.60
CA MET A 17 24.07 35.09 -34.21
C MET A 17 24.72 33.70 -34.10
N ARG A 18 26.04 33.58 -34.31
CA ARG A 18 26.74 32.29 -34.10
C ARG A 18 26.68 31.82 -32.65
N LYS A 19 26.84 32.73 -31.69
CA LYS A 19 26.74 32.38 -30.26
C LYS A 19 25.33 31.96 -29.86
N LEU A 20 24.29 32.59 -30.41
CA LEU A 20 22.89 32.20 -30.23
C LEU A 20 22.62 30.78 -30.77
N VAL A 21 23.13 30.46 -31.96
CA VAL A 21 23.02 29.11 -32.53
C VAL A 21 23.81 28.08 -31.69
N HIS A 22 25.03 28.42 -31.27
CA HIS A 22 25.83 27.54 -30.39
C HIS A 22 25.22 27.33 -29.00
N ALA A 23 24.39 28.27 -28.52
CA ALA A 23 23.69 28.15 -27.25
C ALA A 23 22.48 27.17 -27.28
N GLY A 24 22.22 26.50 -28.41
CA GLY A 24 21.22 25.43 -28.49
C GLY A 24 19.77 25.91 -28.61
N ILE A 25 19.55 27.13 -29.09
CA ILE A 25 18.22 27.76 -29.21
C ILE A 25 17.28 27.01 -30.16
N SER A 26 17.79 26.10 -31.00
CA SER A 26 16.98 25.23 -31.85
C SER A 26 15.98 24.35 -31.08
N GLY A 27 16.14 24.17 -29.76
CA GLY A 27 15.20 23.43 -28.90
C GLY A 27 14.52 24.27 -27.81
N SER A 28 14.74 25.58 -27.76
CA SER A 28 14.13 26.45 -26.73
C SER A 28 12.67 26.79 -27.08
N SER A 29 11.79 26.66 -26.09
CA SER A 29 10.38 27.06 -26.17
C SER A 29 10.24 28.51 -26.67
N VAL A 30 9.34 28.74 -27.62
CA VAL A 30 9.01 30.10 -28.08
C VAL A 30 8.56 30.99 -26.91
N PRO A 31 9.04 32.25 -26.82
CA PRO A 31 8.48 33.23 -25.89
C PRO A 31 6.99 33.42 -26.22
N ASN A 32 6.12 33.42 -25.21
CA ASN A 32 4.64 33.39 -25.34
C ASN A 32 4.00 32.06 -25.77
N ARG A 33 4.57 30.90 -25.40
CA ARG A 33 3.76 29.67 -25.38
C ARG A 33 2.56 29.89 -24.45
N GLN A 34 1.36 29.91 -25.00
CA GLN A 34 0.15 29.78 -24.18
C GLN A 34 0.19 28.39 -23.52
N PRO A 35 0.07 28.28 -22.19
CA PRO A 35 0.02 26.98 -21.54
C PRO A 35 -1.30 26.32 -21.93
N ASN A 36 -1.27 25.46 -22.95
CA ASN A 36 -2.46 24.80 -23.49
C ASN A 36 -2.99 23.66 -22.58
N GLU A 37 -2.50 23.53 -21.35
CA GLU A 37 -2.70 22.33 -20.50
C GLU A 37 -3.00 22.69 -19.03
N LEU A 38 -3.52 23.90 -18.74
CA LEU A 38 -4.03 24.22 -17.40
C LEU A 38 -5.45 23.71 -17.15
N GLU A 39 -6.15 23.26 -18.18
CA GLU A 39 -7.50 22.68 -18.05
C GLU A 39 -7.46 21.18 -17.71
N GLU A 40 -6.30 20.53 -17.86
CA GLU A 40 -6.09 19.10 -17.58
C GLU A 40 -5.37 18.85 -16.23
N ILE A 41 -5.03 19.88 -15.47
CA ILE A 41 -4.45 19.66 -14.14
C ILE A 41 -5.54 19.22 -13.16
N SER A 42 -5.40 17.99 -12.66
CA SER A 42 -6.22 17.47 -11.56
C SER A 42 -6.18 18.45 -10.38
N THR A 43 -7.24 18.48 -9.57
CA THR A 43 -7.38 19.41 -8.44
C THR A 43 -6.19 19.34 -7.48
N LEU A 44 -5.96 20.41 -6.70
CA LEU A 44 -4.85 20.44 -5.74
C LEU A 44 -4.92 19.25 -4.77
N ASP A 45 -6.12 18.91 -4.32
CA ASP A 45 -6.35 17.77 -3.42
C ASP A 45 -6.00 16.44 -4.08
N GLU A 46 -6.35 16.24 -5.35
CA GLU A 46 -5.97 15.04 -6.12
C GLU A 46 -4.45 14.95 -6.32
N ARG A 47 -3.77 16.07 -6.57
CA ARG A 47 -2.31 16.10 -6.71
C ARG A 47 -1.62 15.84 -5.38
N ILE A 48 -2.12 16.42 -4.29
CA ILE A 48 -1.62 16.16 -2.94
C ILE A 48 -1.79 14.68 -2.60
N ALA A 49 -2.96 14.10 -2.90
CA ALA A 49 -3.19 12.67 -2.71
C ALA A 49 -2.23 11.81 -3.54
N MET A 50 -1.96 12.19 -4.80
CA MET A 50 -1.03 11.49 -5.69
C MET A 50 0.41 11.55 -5.20
N VAL A 51 0.88 12.73 -4.80
CA VAL A 51 2.24 12.95 -4.30
C VAL A 51 2.46 12.27 -2.95
N LEU A 52 1.47 12.31 -2.06
CA LEU A 52 1.54 11.66 -0.76
C LEU A 52 1.31 10.14 -0.83
N GLY A 53 1.03 9.57 -2.01
CA GLY A 53 0.70 8.14 -2.15
C GLY A 53 -0.58 7.74 -1.41
N ILE A 54 -1.44 8.71 -1.10
CA ILE A 54 -2.72 8.55 -0.38
C ILE A 54 -3.85 8.14 -1.35
N VAL A 55 -3.61 8.23 -2.67
CA VAL A 55 -4.50 7.57 -3.64
C VAL A 55 -4.51 6.09 -3.28
N ASN A 56 -5.64 5.61 -2.77
CA ASN A 56 -5.99 4.25 -2.40
C ASN A 56 -5.60 3.22 -3.50
N ARG A 57 -4.31 2.99 -3.70
CA ARG A 57 -3.82 1.78 -4.31
C ARG A 57 -3.89 0.76 -3.20
N ALA A 58 -4.98 0.00 -3.20
CA ALA A 58 -5.02 -1.24 -2.47
C ALA A 58 -3.92 -2.12 -3.08
N ASP A 59 -2.68 -2.02 -2.58
CA ASP A 59 -1.54 -2.86 -2.93
C ASP A 59 -1.71 -4.29 -2.37
N ARG A 60 -2.97 -4.76 -2.33
CA ARG A 60 -3.31 -6.12 -2.01
C ARG A 60 -3.09 -6.94 -3.28
N PRO A 61 -2.22 -7.96 -3.26
CA PRO A 61 -2.06 -8.86 -4.38
C PRO A 61 -3.43 -9.45 -4.74
N SER A 62 -3.80 -9.40 -6.02
CA SER A 62 -5.07 -9.96 -6.51
C SER A 62 -5.19 -11.47 -6.26
N SER A 63 -4.07 -12.15 -6.03
CA SER A 63 -3.98 -13.56 -5.68
C SER A 63 -4.37 -13.89 -4.24
N ASN A 64 -4.46 -12.89 -3.37
CA ASN A 64 -4.67 -13.16 -1.95
C ASN A 64 -6.15 -13.34 -1.61
N MET A 65 -6.41 -14.30 -0.75
CA MET A 65 -7.70 -14.64 -0.18
C MET A 65 -7.81 -14.09 1.24
N LEU A 66 -8.95 -13.48 1.53
CA LEU A 66 -9.25 -12.94 2.84
C LEU A 66 -10.16 -13.94 3.54
N PHE A 67 -9.78 -14.35 4.74
CA PHE A 67 -10.58 -15.32 5.49
C PHE A 67 -10.45 -15.13 6.99
N PHE A 68 -11.53 -15.48 7.68
CA PHE A 68 -11.55 -15.60 9.13
C PHE A 68 -11.20 -17.02 9.57
N VAL A 69 -10.43 -17.14 10.63
CA VAL A 69 -10.28 -18.37 11.41
C VAL A 69 -10.89 -18.13 12.78
N MET A 70 -12.00 -18.81 13.05
CA MET A 70 -12.71 -18.76 14.32
C MET A 70 -12.65 -20.13 14.95
N TYR A 71 -12.54 -20.21 16.27
CA TYR A 71 -12.57 -21.49 16.94
C TYR A 71 -13.29 -21.41 18.28
N ASP A 72 -13.90 -22.53 18.66
CA ASP A 72 -14.32 -22.80 20.02
C ASP A 72 -13.59 -24.06 20.48
N ILE A 73 -12.51 -23.83 21.23
CA ILE A 73 -11.62 -24.87 21.75
C ILE A 73 -11.67 -24.79 23.27
N GLU A 74 -12.06 -25.88 23.94
CA GLU A 74 -12.20 -25.91 25.40
C GLU A 74 -10.82 -25.89 26.08
N SER A 75 -9.90 -26.71 25.59
CA SER A 75 -8.56 -26.87 26.19
C SER A 75 -7.69 -25.63 26.02
N ASN A 76 -7.31 -25.00 27.13
CA ASN A 76 -6.43 -23.83 27.14
C ASN A 76 -5.05 -24.11 26.50
N LYS A 77 -4.52 -25.34 26.65
CA LYS A 77 -3.24 -25.72 26.06
C LYS A 77 -3.32 -25.76 24.54
N VAL A 78 -4.36 -26.39 23.98
CA VAL A 78 -4.59 -26.49 22.54
C VAL A 78 -4.83 -25.11 21.96
N ARG A 79 -5.72 -24.32 22.60
CA ARG A 79 -6.02 -22.95 22.21
C ARG A 79 -4.75 -22.10 22.09
N TYR A 80 -3.83 -22.23 23.05
CA TYR A 80 -2.56 -21.52 23.01
C TYR A 80 -1.68 -21.94 21.83
N GLN A 81 -1.58 -23.25 21.54
CA GLN A 81 -0.79 -23.74 20.41
C GLN A 81 -1.36 -23.30 19.07
N VAL A 82 -2.69 -23.41 18.88
CA VAL A 82 -3.38 -22.95 17.67
C VAL A 82 -3.19 -21.46 17.47
N ALA A 83 -3.38 -20.65 18.52
CA ALA A 83 -3.15 -19.21 18.45
C ALA A 83 -1.69 -18.89 18.08
N LYS A 84 -0.72 -19.59 18.67
CA LYS A 84 0.71 -19.41 18.36
C LYS A 84 1.01 -19.80 16.91
N TYR A 85 0.41 -20.86 16.40
CA TYR A 85 0.54 -21.30 15.02
C TYR A 85 -0.01 -20.24 14.05
N LEU A 86 -1.24 -19.76 14.26
CA LEU A 86 -1.89 -18.76 13.41
C LEU A 86 -1.08 -17.44 13.36
N LEU A 87 -0.56 -16.99 14.50
CA LEU A 87 0.29 -15.80 14.56
C LEU A 87 1.59 -15.96 13.76
N ARG A 88 2.20 -17.16 13.75
CA ARG A 88 3.39 -17.43 12.93
C ARG A 88 3.08 -17.46 11.44
N LYS A 89 1.88 -17.89 11.06
CA LYS A 89 1.38 -17.91 9.69
C LYS A 89 0.86 -16.55 9.20
N SER A 90 1.31 -15.45 9.82
CA SER A 90 0.89 -14.08 9.49
C SER A 90 -0.62 -13.83 9.61
N CYS A 91 -1.35 -14.64 10.37
CA CYS A 91 -2.74 -14.34 10.71
C CYS A 91 -2.78 -13.31 11.83
N ILE A 92 -3.69 -12.34 11.71
CA ILE A 92 -3.82 -11.23 12.64
C ILE A 92 -4.94 -11.53 13.62
N ARG A 93 -4.66 -11.37 14.92
CA ARG A 93 -5.64 -11.64 15.96
C ARG A 93 -6.60 -10.46 16.14
N ILE A 94 -7.89 -10.71 15.94
CA ILE A 94 -8.97 -9.71 16.04
C ILE A 94 -9.68 -9.82 17.39
N GLN A 95 -9.94 -11.04 17.85
CA GLN A 95 -10.48 -11.31 19.19
C GLN A 95 -9.80 -12.53 19.83
N ARG A 96 -10.21 -12.90 21.04
CA ARG A 96 -9.62 -14.05 21.77
C ARG A 96 -9.66 -15.34 20.95
N SER A 97 -10.70 -15.57 20.17
CA SER A 97 -10.86 -16.79 19.36
C SER A 97 -11.17 -16.50 17.90
N ILE A 98 -10.77 -15.32 17.40
CA ILE A 98 -11.03 -14.89 16.02
C ILE A 98 -9.74 -14.28 15.45
N PHE A 99 -9.33 -14.79 14.30
CA PHE A 99 -8.19 -14.35 13.52
C PHE A 99 -8.64 -13.99 12.11
N LEU A 100 -7.98 -13.00 11.52
CA LEU A 100 -8.17 -12.58 10.14
C LEU A 100 -6.85 -12.77 9.39
N ALA A 101 -6.91 -13.34 8.20
CA ALA A 101 -5.75 -13.58 7.36
C ALA A 101 -5.99 -13.03 5.95
N ASP A 102 -4.93 -12.49 5.36
CA ASP A 102 -4.87 -12.05 3.97
C ASP A 102 -3.68 -12.73 3.29
N LEU A 103 -3.90 -13.95 2.80
CA LEU A 103 -2.84 -14.87 2.34
C LEU A 103 -3.18 -15.46 0.98
N GLY A 104 -2.19 -15.99 0.28
CA GLY A 104 -2.42 -16.74 -0.97
C GLY A 104 -3.21 -18.04 -0.76
N VAL A 105 -3.74 -18.58 -1.84
CA VAL A 105 -4.53 -19.84 -1.83
C VAL A 105 -3.73 -21.02 -1.26
N GLU A 106 -2.44 -21.11 -1.59
CA GLU A 106 -1.57 -22.19 -1.07
C GLU A 106 -1.48 -22.16 0.46
N GLU A 107 -1.22 -21.00 1.06
CA GLU A 107 -1.17 -20.86 2.51
C GLU A 107 -2.53 -21.08 3.17
N TYR A 108 -3.61 -20.68 2.50
CA TYR A 108 -4.97 -21.00 2.96
C TYR A 108 -5.17 -22.52 3.05
N ASP A 109 -4.82 -23.27 2.01
CA ASP A 109 -4.96 -24.72 1.99
C ASP A 109 -4.05 -25.41 3.00
N HIS A 110 -2.84 -24.92 3.19
CA HIS A 110 -1.94 -25.39 4.25
C HIS A 110 -2.54 -25.18 5.64
N ILE A 111 -3.04 -23.98 5.95
CA ILE A 111 -3.68 -23.69 7.25
C ILE A 111 -4.91 -24.56 7.45
N ARG A 112 -5.72 -24.77 6.41
CA ARG A 112 -6.90 -25.64 6.46
C ARG A 112 -6.53 -27.08 6.78
N SER A 113 -5.49 -27.61 6.14
CA SER A 113 -5.01 -28.97 6.38
C SER A 113 -4.44 -29.13 7.79
N ASP A 114 -3.55 -28.22 8.21
CA ASP A 114 -2.91 -28.27 9.52
C ASP A 114 -3.95 -28.20 10.65
N LEU A 115 -4.97 -27.34 10.52
CA LEU A 115 -6.04 -27.23 11.51
C LEU A 115 -6.95 -28.46 11.52
N ALA A 116 -7.17 -29.12 10.37
CA ALA A 116 -7.92 -30.37 10.29
C ALA A 116 -7.18 -31.52 10.98
N GLU A 117 -5.85 -31.58 10.85
CA GLU A 117 -5.02 -32.56 11.56
C GLU A 117 -5.05 -32.33 13.07
N VAL A 118 -4.92 -31.07 13.51
CA VAL A 118 -5.07 -30.71 14.94
C VAL A 118 -6.43 -31.17 15.44
N GLN A 119 -7.50 -30.93 14.68
CA GLN A 119 -8.85 -31.32 15.06
C GLN A 119 -9.02 -32.84 15.20
N ALA A 120 -8.44 -33.60 14.25
CA ALA A 120 -8.46 -35.06 14.28
C ALA A 120 -7.72 -35.65 15.49
N ALA A 121 -6.63 -34.99 15.93
CA ALA A 121 -5.85 -35.41 17.10
C ALA A 121 -6.60 -35.28 18.44
N TYR A 122 -7.66 -34.46 18.51
CA TYR A 122 -8.41 -34.15 19.73
C TYR A 122 -9.86 -34.68 19.73
N GLU A 123 -10.09 -35.85 19.11
CA GLU A 123 -11.40 -36.52 19.05
C GLU A 123 -12.53 -35.68 18.41
N ASN A 124 -12.19 -34.62 17.67
CA ASN A 124 -13.15 -33.75 16.97
C ASN A 124 -14.23 -33.10 17.87
N LYS A 125 -13.95 -32.86 19.16
CA LYS A 125 -14.93 -32.23 20.07
C LYS A 125 -15.02 -30.71 19.93
N ASP A 126 -13.90 -30.08 19.62
CA ASP A 126 -13.81 -28.63 19.45
C ASP A 126 -14.38 -28.22 18.07
N SER A 127 -14.62 -26.93 17.81
CA SER A 127 -15.04 -26.47 16.49
C SER A 127 -14.11 -25.41 15.95
N ILE A 128 -13.72 -25.53 14.68
CA ILE A 128 -12.89 -24.57 13.98
C ILE A 128 -13.60 -24.21 12.67
N LEU A 129 -13.84 -22.92 12.46
CA LEU A 129 -14.45 -22.38 11.25
C LEU A 129 -13.43 -21.56 10.50
N ILE A 130 -13.28 -21.86 9.21
CA ILE A 130 -12.48 -21.07 8.28
C ILE A 130 -13.44 -20.50 7.24
N VAL A 131 -13.64 -19.19 7.26
CA VAL A 131 -14.67 -18.52 6.45
C VAL A 131 -14.01 -17.58 5.45
N PRO A 132 -14.02 -17.94 4.15
CA PRO A 132 -13.67 -17.00 3.09
C PRO A 132 -14.64 -15.83 3.09
N ILE A 133 -14.11 -14.61 2.95
CA ILE A 133 -14.94 -13.43 2.81
C ILE A 133 -14.40 -12.51 1.73
N SER A 134 -15.29 -11.82 1.02
CA SER A 134 -14.85 -10.78 0.11
C SER A 134 -14.36 -9.55 0.89
N PRO A 135 -13.42 -8.77 0.33
CA PRO A 135 -12.98 -7.52 0.93
C PRO A 135 -14.12 -6.51 1.14
N ASP A 136 -15.13 -6.52 0.27
CA ASP A 136 -16.32 -5.65 0.39
C ASP A 136 -17.09 -5.92 1.69
N TYR A 137 -17.34 -7.20 1.99
CA TYR A 137 -18.03 -7.55 3.22
C TYR A 137 -17.21 -7.20 4.46
N LEU A 138 -15.87 -7.32 4.42
CA LEU A 138 -15.03 -6.91 5.54
C LEU A 138 -15.12 -5.40 5.80
N ARG A 139 -15.12 -4.57 4.75
CA ARG A 139 -15.26 -3.11 4.90
C ARG A 139 -16.61 -2.70 5.49
N SER A 140 -17.65 -3.48 5.19
CA SER A 140 -19.00 -3.27 5.74
C SER A 140 -19.16 -3.78 7.18
N MET A 141 -18.16 -4.49 7.72
CA MET A 141 -18.20 -5.05 9.06
C MET A 141 -18.36 -3.93 10.10
N LYS A 142 -19.42 -4.04 10.91
CA LYS A 142 -19.65 -3.15 12.05
C LYS A 142 -19.09 -3.78 13.31
N ILE A 143 -18.19 -3.07 13.99
CA ILE A 143 -17.64 -3.48 15.27
C ILE A 143 -18.30 -2.64 16.35
N ILE A 144 -18.96 -3.29 17.30
CA ILE A 144 -19.56 -2.66 18.47
C ILE A 144 -18.61 -2.88 19.66
N GLY A 145 -18.21 -1.82 20.35
CA GLY A 145 -17.31 -1.88 21.50
C GLY A 145 -15.91 -1.34 21.20
N GLN A 146 -14.86 -2.03 21.69
CA GLN A 146 -13.48 -1.57 21.53
C GLN A 146 -13.09 -1.48 20.06
N LYS A 147 -12.52 -0.34 19.65
CA LYS A 147 -12.10 -0.10 18.26
C LYS A 147 -10.99 -1.07 17.88
N ILE A 148 -11.28 -1.95 16.94
CA ILE A 148 -10.30 -2.77 16.24
C ILE A 148 -9.95 -2.02 14.96
N ALA A 149 -8.67 -1.72 14.75
CA ALA A 149 -8.22 -0.98 13.57
C ALA A 149 -8.09 -1.92 12.36
N LEU A 150 -9.21 -2.41 11.83
CA LEU A 150 -9.25 -3.27 10.63
C LEU A 150 -8.60 -2.59 9.42
N ASP A 151 -8.66 -1.26 9.31
CA ASP A 151 -8.05 -0.51 8.20
C ASP A 151 -6.52 -0.69 8.11
N ILE A 152 -5.84 -0.77 9.25
CA ILE A 152 -4.39 -1.02 9.32
C ILE A 152 -4.11 -2.47 8.91
N ILE A 153 -4.96 -3.38 9.34
CA ILE A 153 -4.84 -4.83 9.12
C ILE A 153 -5.02 -5.17 7.64
N MET A 154 -5.95 -4.49 6.96
CA MET A 154 -6.17 -4.63 5.51
C MET A 154 -5.16 -3.86 4.65
N ARG A 155 -4.12 -3.26 5.25
CA ARG A 155 -3.12 -2.40 4.57
C ARG A 155 -3.76 -1.28 3.74
N ASN A 156 -4.94 -0.81 4.14
CA ASN A 156 -5.67 0.24 3.42
C ASN A 156 -5.16 1.65 3.79
N LYS A 157 -4.14 1.74 4.67
CA LYS A 157 -3.44 2.97 5.03
C LYS A 157 -1.95 2.69 5.08
N ASN A 158 -1.18 3.37 4.23
CA ASN A 158 0.28 3.26 4.16
C ASN A 158 1.00 4.08 5.25
N THR A 159 0.29 4.91 6.01
CA THR A 159 0.90 5.82 7.00
C THR A 159 0.26 5.65 8.38
N LEU A 160 1.10 5.31 9.35
CA LEU A 160 0.79 5.27 10.78
C LEU A 160 1.37 6.53 11.42
N PHE A 161 0.54 7.35 12.05
CA PHE A 161 0.97 8.43 12.92
C PHE A 161 0.84 7.97 14.38
N PHE A 162 1.91 8.14 15.13
CA PHE A 162 2.03 7.82 16.55
C PHE A 162 2.15 9.11 17.37
#